data_AF-A0A8S3G0I6-F1
#
_entry.id   AF-A0A8S3G0I6-F1
#
_cell.length_a   1.000
_cell.length_b   1.000
_cell.length_c   1.000
_cell.angle_alpha   90.00
_cell.angle_beta   90.00
_cell.angle_gamma   90.00
#
_symmetry.space_group_name_H-M   'P 1'
#
loop_
_entity.id
_entity.type
_entity.pdbx_description
1 polymer ?
#
loop_
_entity_poly.entity_id
_entity_poly.type
_entity_poly.pdbx_seq_one_letter_code
_entity_poly.pdbx_strand_id
1 'polypeptide(L)'
;MLFSIEIYLVFFFRCHHNRHGKCLHCIPIEPYDEEYLKNHSPPIKHMSFQAYIRKLQNEASAEKNTFSSLENISCSIKEQCLTGHPPWPKGVCTKCQPSQMTLMRQTHRHVDNIMFENGNMVNRFLEYWRSSGHQRIGFLYGRYEIYDGVPLGVRAVVAAIYEP
;
A
#
# COMPACT_ATOMS: atom_id res chain seq x y z
N MET A 1 1.13 6.12 -21.76
CA MET A 1 -0.29 6.47 -21.56
C MET A 1 -0.39 7.12 -20.18
N LEU A 2 -0.28 8.44 -20.11
CA LEU A 2 -0.33 9.21 -18.86
C LEU A 2 -1.79 9.27 -18.39
N PHE A 3 -2.18 8.38 -17.48
CA PHE A 3 -3.49 8.44 -16.86
C PHE A 3 -3.47 9.47 -15.72
N SER A 4 -3.80 10.72 -16.05
CA SER A 4 -4.21 11.72 -15.07
C SER A 4 -5.58 11.34 -14.54
N ILE A 5 -5.62 10.80 -13.32
CA ILE A 5 -6.85 10.68 -12.54
C ILE A 5 -6.99 12.01 -11.79
N GLU A 6 -7.87 12.89 -12.28
CA GLU A 6 -8.23 14.13 -11.59
C GLU A 6 -9.10 13.78 -10.39
N ILE A 7 -8.52 13.84 -9.18
CA ILE A 7 -9.27 13.80 -7.93
C ILE A 7 -9.95 15.17 -7.79
N TYR A 8 -11.21 15.27 -8.25
CA TYR A 8 -12.01 16.50 -8.17
C TYR A 8 -12.54 16.73 -6.75
N LEU A 9 -11.68 17.21 -5.85
CA LEU A 9 -12.11 17.85 -4.61
C LEU A 9 -11.45 19.22 -4.53
N VAL A 10 -11.88 20.10 -5.43
CA VAL A 10 -11.39 21.48 -5.50
C VAL A 10 -12.31 22.38 -4.68
N PHE A 11 -11.83 22.86 -3.53
CA PHE A 11 -12.53 23.89 -2.75
C PHE A 11 -12.37 25.27 -3.44
N PHE A 12 -13.26 25.57 -4.39
CA PHE A 12 -13.24 26.82 -5.18
C PHE A 12 -13.49 28.11 -4.36
N PHE A 13 -13.80 28.03 -3.07
CA PHE A 13 -14.38 29.13 -2.30
C PHE A 13 -13.41 30.29 -1.97
N ARG A 14 -12.11 30.16 -2.26
CA ARG A 14 -11.07 31.18 -1.97
C ARG A 14 -10.17 31.54 -3.15
N CYS A 15 -10.63 31.26 -4.37
CA CYS A 15 -9.84 31.53 -5.57
C CYS A 15 -9.99 32.99 -6.02
N HIS A 16 -8.88 33.73 -6.08
CA HIS A 16 -8.83 35.08 -6.66
C HIS A 16 -8.10 35.07 -8.01
N HIS A 17 -8.68 34.37 -8.99
CA HIS A 17 -8.16 34.32 -10.36
C HIS A 17 -9.29 34.11 -11.37
N ASN A 18 -9.02 34.44 -12.63
CA ASN A 18 -9.94 34.22 -13.74
C ASN A 18 -10.18 32.71 -13.98
N ARG A 19 -11.15 32.37 -14.84
CA ARG A 19 -11.57 30.98 -15.13
C ARG A 19 -10.44 30.01 -15.50
N HIS A 20 -9.37 30.50 -16.14
CA HIS A 20 -8.20 29.68 -16.54
C HIS A 20 -6.99 29.81 -15.61
N GLY A 21 -7.07 30.67 -14.59
CA GLY A 21 -6.02 30.77 -13.57
C GLY A 21 -6.03 29.54 -12.67
N LYS A 22 -4.87 29.25 -12.08
CA LYS A 22 -4.71 28.26 -11.01
C LYS A 22 -4.03 28.92 -9.83
N CYS A 23 -4.47 28.61 -8.62
CA CYS A 23 -3.82 29.02 -7.37
C CYS A 23 -3.69 27.81 -6.44
N LEU A 24 -2.98 27.97 -5.32
CA LEU A 24 -2.79 26.91 -4.33
C LEU A 24 -4.09 26.33 -3.77
N HIS A 25 -5.21 27.06 -3.85
CA HIS A 25 -6.52 26.59 -3.41
C HIS A 25 -7.26 25.72 -4.44
N CYS A 26 -6.81 25.69 -5.69
CA CYS A 26 -7.46 24.94 -6.77
C CYS A 26 -6.53 24.06 -7.60
N ILE A 27 -5.28 23.91 -7.18
CA ILE A 27 -4.45 22.84 -7.71
C ILE A 27 -5.02 21.47 -7.30
N PRO A 28 -4.89 20.45 -8.16
CA PRO A 28 -5.24 19.09 -7.79
C PRO A 28 -4.52 18.66 -6.52
N ILE A 29 -5.24 17.96 -5.65
CA ILE A 29 -4.69 17.40 -4.43
C ILE A 29 -3.92 16.13 -4.78
N GLU A 30 -2.77 15.92 -4.14
CA GLU A 30 -1.98 14.71 -4.31
C GLU A 30 -2.72 13.48 -3.72
N PRO A 31 -2.56 12.29 -4.31
CA PRO A 31 -3.29 11.08 -3.86
C PRO A 31 -2.86 10.59 -2.47
N TYR A 32 -1.76 11.11 -1.93
CA TYR A 32 -1.21 10.79 -0.61
C TYR A 32 -1.40 11.92 0.42
N ASP A 33 -2.23 12.93 0.12
CA ASP A 33 -2.52 14.03 1.02
C ASP A 33 -3.23 13.55 2.31
N GLU A 34 -2.64 13.85 3.47
CA GLU A 34 -3.10 13.30 4.75
C GLU A 34 -4.46 13.89 5.17
N GLU A 35 -4.72 15.15 4.86
CA GLU A 35 -5.97 15.82 5.20
C GLU A 35 -7.13 15.24 4.37
N TYR A 36 -6.92 15.06 3.07
CA TYR A 36 -7.87 14.40 2.17
C TYR A 36 -8.20 12.99 2.65
N LEU A 37 -7.18 12.18 2.95
CA LEU A 37 -7.38 10.78 3.37
C LEU A 37 -8.14 10.69 4.71
N LYS A 38 -7.85 11.61 5.65
CA LYS A 38 -8.52 11.67 6.95
C LYS A 38 -9.97 12.13 6.86
N ASN A 39 -10.24 13.12 5.99
CA ASN A 39 -11.57 13.72 5.83
C ASN A 39 -12.46 12.95 4.83
N HIS A 40 -11.92 11.93 4.15
CA HIS A 40 -12.71 11.04 3.31
C HIS A 40 -13.82 10.34 4.12
N SER A 41 -14.92 10.00 3.44
CA SER A 41 -16.08 9.34 4.06
C SER A 41 -16.34 7.99 3.38
N PRO A 42 -15.93 6.85 3.98
CA PRO A 42 -15.30 6.69 5.30
C PRO A 42 -13.80 7.07 5.34
N PRO A 43 -13.21 7.36 6.51
CA PRO A 43 -11.80 7.76 6.59
C PRO A 43 -10.85 6.68 6.05
N ILE A 44 -9.90 7.09 5.21
CA ILE A 44 -8.92 6.20 4.61
C ILE A 44 -7.74 6.03 5.58
N LYS A 45 -7.67 4.85 6.22
CA LYS A 45 -6.66 4.54 7.26
C LYS A 45 -5.22 4.39 6.75
N HIS A 46 -5.06 3.96 5.50
CA HIS A 46 -3.78 3.74 4.84
C HIS A 46 -3.89 4.16 3.39
N MET A 47 -2.88 4.82 2.85
CA MET A 47 -2.84 5.16 1.42
C MET A 47 -2.66 3.89 0.57
N SER A 48 -3.07 3.94 -0.69
CA SER A 48 -2.79 2.87 -1.65
C SER A 48 -1.29 2.78 -1.90
N PHE A 49 -0.82 1.58 -2.26
CA PHE A 49 0.59 1.37 -2.59
C PHE A 49 1.04 2.27 -3.75
N GLN A 50 0.19 2.48 -4.75
CA GLN A 50 0.46 3.35 -5.89
C GLN A 50 0.62 4.81 -5.46
N ALA A 51 -0.20 5.30 -4.53
CA ALA A 51 -0.03 6.63 -3.95
C ALA A 51 1.28 6.74 -3.15
N TYR A 52 1.66 5.69 -2.42
CA TYR A 52 2.94 5.63 -1.70
C TYR A 52 4.15 5.68 -2.65
N ILE A 53 4.12 4.94 -3.76
CA ILE A 53 5.17 5.01 -4.78
C ILE A 53 5.30 6.43 -5.35
N ARG A 54 4.17 7.09 -5.66
CA ARG A 54 4.19 8.48 -6.14
C ARG A 54 4.77 9.43 -5.11
N LYS A 55 4.45 9.24 -3.83
CA LYS A 55 5.05 10.02 -2.72
C LYS A 55 6.57 9.88 -2.71
N LEU A 56 7.09 8.65 -2.74
CA LEU A 56 8.53 8.39 -2.79
C LEU A 56 9.20 8.98 -4.04
N GLN A 57 8.56 8.89 -5.21
CA GLN A 57 9.07 9.46 -6.46
C GLN A 57 9.16 10.98 -6.39
N ASN A 58 8.13 11.64 -5.85
CA ASN A 58 8.09 13.09 -5.71
C ASN A 58 9.15 13.57 -4.71
N GLU A 59 9.29 12.89 -3.57
CA GLU A 59 10.33 13.16 -2.57
C GLU A 59 11.74 12.99 -3.16
N ALA A 60 11.99 11.91 -3.90
CA ALA A 60 13.27 11.66 -4.54
C ALA A 60 13.59 12.63 -5.68
N SER A 61 12.59 13.12 -6.43
CA SER A 61 12.81 14.09 -7.51
C SER A 61 13.17 15.50 -7.02
N ALA A 62 12.78 15.85 -5.79
CA ALA A 62 13.22 17.08 -5.13
C ALA A 62 14.71 17.03 -4.76
N GLU A 63 15.22 15.83 -4.46
CA GLU A 63 16.63 15.55 -4.19
C GLU A 63 17.33 15.09 -5.48
N LYS A 64 17.71 16.05 -6.33
CA LYS A 64 18.42 15.87 -7.63
C LYS A 64 19.19 14.53 -7.76
N ASN A 65 18.79 13.72 -8.75
CA ASN A 65 19.46 12.51 -9.26
C ASN A 65 19.35 11.20 -8.44
N THR A 66 18.31 11.03 -7.62
CA THR A 66 18.06 9.76 -6.94
C THR A 66 16.84 9.06 -7.50
N PHE A 67 17.01 7.82 -8.00
CA PHE A 67 15.87 6.96 -8.33
C PHE A 67 15.21 6.53 -7.01
N SER A 68 13.91 6.78 -6.85
CA SER A 68 13.14 6.23 -5.73
C SER A 68 13.08 4.70 -5.85
N SER A 69 13.87 4.00 -5.04
CA SER A 69 13.83 2.53 -4.96
C SER A 69 13.01 2.09 -3.75
N LEU A 70 12.14 1.09 -3.94
CA LEU A 70 11.54 0.38 -2.81
C LEU A 70 12.65 -0.36 -2.06
N GLU A 71 12.87 -0.01 -0.79
CA GLU A 71 13.81 -0.73 0.06
C GLU A 71 13.21 -2.07 0.48
N ASN A 72 13.92 -3.16 0.16
CA ASN A 72 13.61 -4.46 0.72
C ASN A 72 14.36 -4.63 2.05
N ILE A 73 13.63 -4.40 3.15
CA ILE A 73 14.17 -4.49 4.50
C ILE A 73 14.50 -5.96 4.81
N SER A 74 15.79 -6.25 5.00
CA SER A 74 16.26 -7.54 5.48
C SER A 74 16.82 -7.41 6.89
N CYS A 75 16.17 -8.08 7.84
CA CYS A 75 16.66 -8.22 9.22
C CYS A 75 17.54 -9.47 9.40
N SER A 76 17.98 -10.10 8.30
CA SER A 76 18.81 -11.30 8.33
C SER A 76 20.28 -10.95 8.45
N ILE A 77 21.04 -11.77 9.18
CA ILE A 77 22.50 -11.66 9.20
C ILE A 77 23.06 -11.95 7.80
N LYS A 78 24.05 -11.17 7.36
CA LYS A 78 24.73 -11.45 6.10
C LYS A 78 25.64 -12.66 6.28
N GLU A 79 25.28 -13.79 5.66
CA GLU A 79 25.99 -15.06 5.83
C GLU A 79 27.42 -15.02 5.26
N GLN A 80 27.64 -14.28 4.17
CA GLN A 80 28.93 -14.18 3.49
C GLN A 80 29.66 -12.88 3.86
N CYS A 81 30.29 -12.85 5.04
CA CYS A 81 31.08 -11.70 5.45
C CYS A 81 32.56 -11.85 5.08
N LEU A 82 33.09 -10.90 4.30
CA LEU A 82 34.46 -10.91 3.77
C LEU A 82 35.52 -10.35 4.76
N THR A 83 35.16 -10.02 6.00
CA THR A 83 36.04 -9.35 6.97
C THR A 83 36.95 -10.30 7.78
N GLY A 84 37.04 -11.58 7.40
CA GLY A 84 38.00 -12.52 7.99
C GLY A 84 37.61 -13.11 9.34
N HIS A 85 36.33 -13.03 9.73
CA HIS A 85 35.80 -13.78 10.87
C HIS A 85 35.13 -15.10 10.43
N PRO A 86 35.04 -16.12 11.30
CA PRO A 86 34.25 -17.32 11.01
C PRO A 86 32.78 -16.94 10.71
N PRO A 87 32.10 -17.67 9.80
CA PRO A 87 30.69 -17.39 9.49
C PRO A 87 29.80 -17.58 10.72
N TRP A 88 28.63 -16.94 10.70
CA TRP A 88 27.58 -17.18 11.68
C TRP A 88 27.26 -18.69 11.76
N PRO A 89 27.09 -19.29 12.95
CA PRO A 89 26.99 -18.68 14.28
C PRO A 89 28.31 -18.54 15.05
N LYS A 90 29.46 -18.85 14.43
CA LYS A 90 30.77 -18.89 15.11
C LYS A 90 31.48 -17.53 15.20
N GLY A 91 31.05 -16.55 14.42
CA GLY A 91 31.60 -15.19 14.44
C GLY A 91 30.62 -14.18 13.85
N VAL A 92 30.73 -12.92 14.30
CA VAL A 92 29.91 -11.80 13.86
C VAL A 92 30.75 -10.51 13.89
N CYS A 93 30.47 -9.60 12.97
CA CYS A 93 30.98 -8.23 12.99
C CYS A 93 29.87 -7.22 12.72
N THR A 94 30.15 -5.95 12.96
CA THR A 94 29.19 -4.84 12.71
C THR A 94 28.78 -4.70 11.25
N LYS A 95 29.54 -5.26 10.29
CA LYS A 95 29.20 -5.21 8.85
C LYS A 95 28.23 -6.31 8.42
N CYS A 96 28.23 -7.47 9.09
CA CYS A 96 27.29 -8.56 8.79
C CYS A 96 26.07 -8.54 9.69
N GLN A 97 26.18 -7.97 10.89
CA GLN A 97 25.06 -7.77 11.79
C GLN A 97 24.03 -6.84 11.13
N PRO A 98 22.73 -7.19 11.14
CA PRO A 98 21.69 -6.29 10.66
C PRO A 98 21.60 -5.06 11.57
N SER A 99 21.31 -3.91 10.97
CA SER A 99 21.11 -2.67 11.71
C SER A 99 19.94 -2.79 12.69
N GLN A 100 19.97 -2.03 13.78
CA GLN A 100 18.82 -1.92 14.67
C GLN A 100 17.62 -1.38 13.89
N MET A 101 16.47 -2.01 14.08
CA MET A 101 15.24 -1.66 13.40
C MET A 101 14.23 -1.06 14.37
N THR A 102 13.59 0.02 13.96
CA THR A 102 12.46 0.63 14.67
C THR A 102 11.17 0.30 13.91
N LEU A 103 10.24 -0.39 14.57
CA LEU A 103 8.95 -0.72 13.97
C LEU A 103 8.00 0.47 14.07
N MET A 104 7.64 1.03 12.92
CA MET A 104 6.66 2.10 12.80
C MET A 104 5.36 1.54 12.20
N ARG A 105 4.24 2.21 12.46
CA ARG A 105 2.98 1.86 11.81
C ARG A 105 3.12 2.03 10.29
N GLN A 106 2.82 0.97 9.54
CA GLN A 106 2.82 1.03 8.08
C GLN A 106 1.76 2.03 7.60
N THR A 107 2.16 2.98 6.74
CA THR A 107 1.31 4.09 6.28
C THR A 107 0.52 3.76 5.00
N HIS A 108 0.91 2.69 4.29
CA HIS A 108 0.29 2.25 3.04
C HIS A 108 -0.12 0.78 3.10
N ARG A 109 -0.87 0.32 2.09
CA ARG A 109 -1.20 -1.10 1.88
C ARG A 109 -1.21 -1.45 0.39
N HIS A 110 -0.95 -2.72 0.09
CA HIS A 110 -0.88 -3.20 -1.30
C HIS A 110 -2.26 -3.37 -1.95
N VAL A 111 -3.28 -3.70 -1.17
CA VAL A 111 -4.66 -3.92 -1.62
C VAL A 111 -5.59 -3.18 -0.67
N ASP A 112 -6.50 -2.38 -1.20
CA ASP A 112 -7.37 -1.48 -0.46
C ASP A 112 -8.76 -2.07 -0.16
N ASN A 113 -9.20 -3.00 -0.99
CA ASN A 113 -10.52 -3.61 -0.89
C ASN A 113 -10.51 -5.09 -1.29
N ILE A 114 -11.39 -5.88 -0.68
CA ILE A 114 -11.67 -7.26 -1.08
C ILE A 114 -13.14 -7.33 -1.43
N MET A 115 -13.44 -7.84 -2.62
CA MET A 115 -14.79 -8.05 -3.12
C MET A 115 -14.97 -9.52 -3.47
N PHE A 116 -16.01 -10.17 -2.96
CA PHE A 116 -16.40 -11.51 -3.39
C PHE A 116 -17.37 -11.40 -4.56
N GLU A 117 -17.10 -12.12 -5.66
CA GLU A 117 -17.97 -12.11 -6.84
C GLU A 117 -19.37 -12.65 -6.52
N ASN A 118 -19.44 -13.61 -5.60
CA ASN A 118 -20.69 -14.25 -5.20
C ASN A 118 -20.71 -14.50 -3.69
N GLY A 119 -21.74 -13.99 -3.00
CA GLY A 119 -21.93 -14.22 -1.57
C GLY A 119 -22.12 -15.69 -1.19
N ASN A 120 -22.63 -16.53 -2.10
CA ASN A 120 -22.80 -17.97 -1.87
C ASN A 120 -21.48 -18.68 -1.62
N MET A 121 -20.38 -18.20 -2.19
CA MET A 121 -19.05 -18.77 -1.96
C MET A 121 -18.62 -18.61 -0.49
N VAL A 122 -18.85 -17.43 0.09
CA VAL A 122 -18.58 -17.18 1.51
C VAL A 122 -19.50 -18.04 2.38
N ASN A 123 -20.78 -18.13 2.03
CA ASN A 123 -21.73 -18.95 2.78
C ASN A 123 -21.33 -20.43 2.82
N ARG A 124 -20.97 -21.02 1.66
CA ARG A 124 -20.46 -22.39 1.56
C ARG A 124 -19.21 -22.61 2.41
N PHE A 125 -18.27 -21.67 2.38
CA PHE A 125 -17.06 -21.76 3.20
C PHE A 125 -17.39 -21.74 4.71
N LEU A 126 -18.38 -20.94 5.12
CA LEU A 126 -18.82 -20.85 6.53
C LEU A 126 -19.65 -22.06 7.00
N GLU A 127 -20.27 -22.83 6.10
CA GLU A 127 -21.06 -24.02 6.46
C GLU A 127 -20.25 -25.07 7.23
N TYR A 128 -18.95 -25.21 6.92
CA TYR A 128 -18.06 -26.10 7.67
C TYR A 128 -17.98 -25.71 9.15
N TRP A 129 -17.78 -24.42 9.44
CA TRP A 129 -17.74 -23.94 10.82
C TRP A 129 -19.10 -24.10 11.51
N ARG A 130 -20.21 -23.79 10.81
CA ARG A 130 -21.57 -23.92 11.36
C ARG A 130 -21.92 -25.36 11.74
N SER A 131 -21.49 -26.33 10.95
CA SER A 131 -21.80 -27.75 11.16
C SER A 131 -20.85 -28.41 12.16
N SER A 132 -19.58 -28.02 12.18
CA SER A 132 -18.56 -28.73 12.97
C SER A 132 -18.09 -27.98 14.21
N GLY A 133 -18.27 -26.66 14.29
CA GLY A 133 -17.67 -25.79 15.30
C GLY A 133 -16.17 -25.55 15.14
N HIS A 134 -15.52 -26.23 14.19
CA HIS A 134 -14.08 -26.12 13.97
C HIS A 134 -13.73 -24.97 13.02
N GLN A 135 -12.53 -24.40 13.21
CA GLN A 135 -12.00 -23.38 12.31
C GLN A 135 -11.70 -23.97 10.93
N ARG A 136 -11.71 -23.10 9.92
CA ARG A 136 -11.45 -23.46 8.52
C ARG A 136 -10.53 -22.43 7.88
N ILE A 137 -9.65 -22.91 7.00
CA ILE A 137 -8.76 -22.09 6.19
C ILE A 137 -9.04 -22.37 4.72
N GLY A 138 -8.90 -21.34 3.89
CA GLY A 138 -8.98 -21.46 2.44
C GLY A 138 -8.12 -20.42 1.76
N PHE A 139 -7.65 -20.75 0.57
CA PHE A 139 -6.92 -19.86 -0.33
C PHE A 139 -7.90 -19.13 -1.24
N LEU A 140 -7.79 -17.80 -1.28
CA LEU A 140 -8.61 -16.97 -2.14
C LEU A 140 -8.00 -16.90 -3.54
N TYR A 141 -8.76 -17.33 -4.54
CA TYR A 141 -8.38 -17.25 -5.95
C TYR A 141 -9.22 -16.20 -6.66
N GLY A 142 -8.59 -15.42 -7.53
CA GLY A 142 -9.23 -14.29 -8.17
C GLY A 142 -8.25 -13.41 -8.94
N ARG A 143 -8.58 -12.11 -9.04
CA ARG A 143 -7.80 -11.13 -9.79
C ARG A 143 -7.75 -9.78 -9.06
N TYR A 144 -6.82 -8.93 -9.45
CA TYR A 144 -6.77 -7.54 -8.99
C TYR A 144 -7.41 -6.61 -10.01
N GLU A 145 -8.17 -5.62 -9.54
CA GLU A 145 -8.81 -4.59 -10.35
C GLU A 145 -8.60 -3.21 -9.73
N ILE A 146 -8.81 -2.15 -10.52
CA ILE A 146 -8.79 -0.77 -10.05
C ILE A 146 -9.95 -0.54 -9.07
N TYR A 147 -9.70 0.20 -8.00
CA TYR A 147 -10.69 0.54 -7.00
C TYR A 147 -10.75 2.05 -6.77
N ASP A 148 -11.88 2.65 -7.14
CA ASP A 148 -12.06 4.11 -7.10
C ASP A 148 -12.42 4.65 -5.71
N GLY A 149 -12.68 3.77 -4.73
CA GLY A 149 -12.99 4.20 -3.35
C GLY A 149 -11.79 4.72 -2.56
N VAL A 150 -10.57 4.60 -3.11
CA VAL A 150 -9.32 5.15 -2.57
C VAL A 150 -8.51 5.71 -3.75
N PRO A 151 -7.82 6.86 -3.60
CA PRO A 151 -6.93 7.35 -4.66
C PRO A 151 -5.94 6.29 -5.13
N LEU A 152 -5.99 5.97 -6.43
CA LEU A 152 -5.17 4.93 -7.06
C LEU A 152 -5.31 3.54 -6.41
N GLY A 153 -6.46 3.25 -5.83
CA GLY A 153 -6.70 2.04 -5.06
C GLY A 153 -6.72 0.77 -5.93
N VAL A 154 -6.45 -0.36 -5.28
CA VAL A 154 -6.58 -1.70 -5.87
C VAL A 154 -7.54 -2.55 -5.05
N ARG A 155 -8.43 -3.28 -5.72
CA ARG A 155 -9.28 -4.30 -5.10
C ARG A 155 -8.88 -5.70 -5.54
N ALA A 156 -8.93 -6.65 -4.61
CA ALA A 156 -8.90 -8.08 -4.91
C ALA A 156 -10.33 -8.57 -5.13
N VAL A 157 -10.62 -9.07 -6.33
CA VAL A 157 -11.90 -9.69 -6.68
C VAL A 157 -11.76 -11.20 -6.58
N VAL A 158 -12.42 -11.79 -5.58
CA VAL A 158 -12.33 -13.22 -5.26
C VAL A 158 -13.40 -13.98 -6.03
N ALA A 159 -12.95 -14.93 -6.85
CA ALA A 159 -13.76 -15.80 -7.69
C ALA A 159 -13.97 -17.20 -7.08
N ALA A 160 -13.00 -17.69 -6.30
CA ALA A 160 -13.06 -19.00 -5.64
C ALA A 160 -12.35 -19.01 -4.29
N ILE A 161 -12.76 -19.93 -3.41
CA ILE A 161 -12.05 -20.29 -2.18
C ILE A 161 -11.67 -21.77 -2.30
N TYR A 162 -10.38 -22.07 -2.24
CA TYR A 162 -9.84 -23.43 -2.27
C TYR A 162 -9.45 -23.88 -0.87
N GLU A 163 -9.99 -25.00 -0.41
CA GLU A 163 -9.73 -25.55 0.92
C GLU A 163 -8.75 -26.73 0.78
N PRO A 164 -7.51 -26.60 1.29
CA PRO A 164 -6.48 -27.63 1.14
C PRO A 164 -6.70 -28.86 2.04
#